data_AF-A0A2I9LPY1-F1
#
_entry.id   AF-A0A2I9LPY1-F1
#
_cell.length_a   1.000
_cell.length_b   1.000
_cell.length_c   1.000
_cell.angle_alpha   90.00
_cell.angle_beta   90.00
_cell.angle_gamma   90.00
#
_symmetry.space_group_name_H-M   'P 1'
#
loop_
_entity.id
_entity.type
_entity.pdbx_description
1 polymer ?
#
loop_
_entity_poly.entity_id
_entity_poly.type
_entity_poly.pdbx_seq_one_letter_code
_entity_poly.pdbx_strand_id
1 'polypeptide(L)'
;MKVYLIVAFSFLAVFGAVQSFTPDEFEDAVCSIPDKYLLRFLNCTISRSPKLLQEAADILYECIDTFYEVDGKLDALLTFGCDNNLRRDKDIKDCVEEKVEDLGHPDEQDISTMEEAAQYCVFQA
;
A
#
# COMPACT_ATOMS: atom_id res chain seq x y z
N MET A 1 -20.20 25.07 36.38
CA MET A 1 -19.40 23.83 36.43
C MET A 1 -20.05 22.66 35.67
N LYS A 2 -21.35 22.35 35.87
CA LYS A 2 -22.05 21.25 35.16
C LYS A 2 -22.10 21.37 33.62
N VAL A 3 -22.26 22.58 33.09
CA VAL A 3 -22.36 22.81 31.63
C VAL A 3 -21.03 22.50 30.91
N TYR A 4 -19.90 22.89 31.50
CA TYR A 4 -18.57 22.60 30.94
C TYR A 4 -18.25 21.11 30.91
N LEU A 5 -18.71 20.34 31.90
CA LEU A 5 -18.59 18.88 31.89
C LEU A 5 -19.41 18.24 30.77
N ILE A 6 -20.65 18.70 30.56
CA ILE A 6 -21.50 18.17 29.48
C ILE A 6 -20.89 18.47 28.11
N VAL A 7 -20.36 19.68 27.90
CA VAL A 7 -19.67 20.06 26.66
C VAL A 7 -18.39 19.25 26.44
N ALA A 8 -17.60 19.03 27.48
CA ALA A 8 -16.38 18.21 27.38
C ALA A 8 -16.70 16.73 27.10
N PHE A 9 -17.74 16.16 27.72
CA PHE A 9 -18.17 14.79 27.45
C PHE A 9 -18.78 14.61 26.06
N SER A 10 -19.48 15.63 25.54
CA SER A 10 -19.99 15.58 24.16
C SER A 10 -18.85 15.75 23.13
N PHE A 11 -17.82 16.55 23.43
CA PHE A 11 -16.61 16.58 22.62
C PHE A 11 -15.88 15.22 22.64
N LEU A 12 -15.66 14.63 23.81
CA LEU A 12 -15.05 13.29 23.93
C LEU A 12 -15.89 12.18 23.29
N ALA A 13 -17.22 12.29 23.27
CA ALA A 13 -18.08 11.32 22.58
C ALA A 13 -17.99 11.47 21.04
N VAL A 14 -17.84 12.68 20.53
CA VAL A 14 -17.71 12.95 19.08
C VAL A 14 -16.30 12.60 18.59
N PHE A 15 -15.25 12.93 19.36
CA PHE A 15 -13.86 12.69 18.97
C PHE A 15 -13.30 11.35 19.45
N GLY A 16 -13.85 10.77 20.52
CA GLY A 16 -13.49 9.44 21.02
C GLY A 16 -14.17 8.29 20.26
N ALA A 17 -15.14 8.60 19.40
CA ALA A 17 -15.79 7.65 18.49
C ALA A 17 -15.19 7.70 17.06
N VAL A 18 -14.06 8.37 16.86
CA VAL A 18 -13.27 8.21 15.64
C VAL A 18 -12.61 6.84 15.73
N GLN A 19 -13.36 5.80 15.36
CA GLN A 19 -12.76 4.50 15.07
C GLN A 19 -11.77 4.72 13.94
N SER A 20 -10.51 4.32 14.16
CA SER A 20 -9.54 4.22 13.06
C SER A 20 -10.15 3.36 11.96
N PHE A 21 -9.89 3.72 10.70
CA PHE A 21 -10.27 2.89 9.57
C PHE A 21 -9.81 1.44 9.81
N THR A 22 -10.71 0.50 9.61
CA THR A 22 -10.33 -0.90 9.49
C THR A 22 -9.44 -1.10 8.25
N PRO A 23 -8.61 -2.15 8.19
CA PRO A 23 -7.82 -2.44 7.00
C PRO A 23 -8.66 -2.50 5.72
N ASP A 24 -9.84 -3.12 5.80
CA ASP A 24 -10.78 -3.24 4.67
C ASP A 24 -11.32 -1.87 4.25
N GLU A 25 -11.72 -1.01 5.20
CA GLU A 25 -12.19 0.35 4.87
C GLU A 25 -11.07 1.24 4.30
N PHE A 26 -9.83 1.04 4.76
CA PHE A 26 -8.68 1.74 4.20
C PHE A 26 -8.36 1.26 2.78
N GLU A 27 -8.41 -0.05 2.54
CA GLU A 27 -8.24 -0.66 1.21
C GLU A 27 -9.32 -0.13 0.24
N ASP A 28 -10.59 -0.18 0.64
CA ASP A 28 -11.69 0.37 -0.15
C ASP A 28 -11.50 1.86 -0.45
N ALA A 29 -11.04 2.64 0.54
CA ALA A 29 -10.77 4.06 0.34
C ALA A 29 -9.63 4.30 -0.65
N VAL A 30 -8.52 3.58 -0.55
CA VAL A 30 -7.37 3.71 -1.46
C VAL A 30 -7.74 3.24 -2.86
N CYS A 31 -8.40 2.09 -2.99
CA CYS A 31 -8.80 1.49 -4.26
C CYS A 31 -9.99 2.21 -4.92
N SER A 32 -10.65 3.13 -4.21
CA SER A 32 -11.63 4.06 -4.82
C SER A 32 -10.98 5.24 -5.56
N ILE A 33 -9.68 5.49 -5.35
CA ILE A 33 -8.94 6.55 -6.04
C ILE A 33 -8.78 6.16 -7.51
N PRO A 34 -9.06 7.06 -8.48
CA PRO A 34 -8.88 6.74 -9.89
C PRO A 34 -7.46 6.28 -10.22
N ASP A 35 -7.34 5.18 -10.99
CA ASP A 35 -6.08 4.49 -11.30
C ASP A 35 -4.98 5.43 -11.78
N LYS A 36 -5.32 6.45 -12.58
CA LYS A 36 -4.36 7.46 -13.05
C LYS A 36 -3.54 8.08 -11.91
N TYR A 37 -4.15 8.35 -10.76
CA TYR A 37 -3.47 8.94 -9.61
C TYR A 37 -2.68 7.89 -8.83
N LEU A 38 -3.21 6.68 -8.69
CA LEU A 38 -2.52 5.57 -8.03
C LEU A 38 -1.28 5.12 -8.82
N LEU A 39 -1.39 4.98 -10.14
CA LEU A 39 -0.25 4.67 -11.02
C LEU A 39 0.84 5.74 -10.94
N ARG A 40 0.45 7.03 -10.90
CA ARG A 40 1.41 8.14 -10.69
C ARG A 40 2.10 8.03 -9.33
N PHE A 41 1.34 7.74 -8.28
CA PHE A 41 1.86 7.55 -6.93
C PHE A 41 2.83 6.36 -6.87
N LEU A 42 2.43 5.19 -7.37
CA LEU A 42 3.25 3.98 -7.43
C LEU A 42 4.54 4.24 -8.20
N ASN A 43 4.47 4.87 -9.38
CA ASN A 43 5.65 5.20 -10.16
C ASN A 43 6.63 6.11 -9.39
N CYS A 44 6.10 7.13 -8.72
CA CYS A 44 6.91 8.03 -7.89
C CYS A 44 7.55 7.29 -6.71
N THR A 45 6.77 6.50 -5.97
CA THR A 45 7.25 5.80 -4.78
C THR A 45 8.30 4.74 -5.14
N ILE A 46 8.05 3.93 -6.17
CA ILE A 46 8.98 2.86 -6.60
C ILE A 46 10.29 3.47 -7.10
N SER A 47 10.24 4.49 -7.95
CA SER A 47 11.46 5.12 -8.50
C SER A 47 12.36 5.75 -7.44
N ARG A 48 11.80 6.08 -6.27
CA ARG A 48 12.53 6.64 -5.11
C ARG A 48 12.81 5.63 -4.01
N SER A 49 12.25 4.43 -4.10
CA SER A 49 12.44 3.38 -3.12
C SER A 49 13.86 2.80 -3.19
N PRO A 50 14.36 2.21 -2.10
CA PRO A 50 15.56 1.39 -2.10
C PRO A 50 15.54 0.32 -3.19
N LYS A 51 16.72 -0.08 -3.68
CA LYS A 51 16.84 -1.10 -4.75
C LYS A 51 16.14 -2.40 -4.41
N LEU A 52 16.23 -2.85 -3.16
CA LEU A 52 15.56 -4.06 -2.69
C LEU A 52 14.04 -4.00 -2.94
N LEU A 53 13.41 -2.85 -2.70
CA LEU A 53 11.96 -2.67 -2.94
C LEU A 53 11.62 -2.52 -4.42
N GLN A 54 12.53 -1.96 -5.22
CA GLN A 54 12.37 -1.95 -6.68
C GLN A 54 12.40 -3.37 -7.26
N GLU A 55 13.34 -4.19 -6.79
CA GLU A 55 13.49 -5.61 -7.14
C GLU A 55 12.31 -6.44 -6.63
N ALA A 56 11.81 -6.19 -5.41
CA ALA A 56 10.60 -6.83 -4.90
C ALA A 56 9.39 -6.55 -5.80
N ALA A 57 9.27 -5.31 -6.28
CA ALA A 57 8.22 -4.92 -7.21
C ALA A 57 8.39 -5.57 -8.60
N ASP A 58 9.63 -5.84 -9.03
CA ASP A 58 9.89 -6.59 -10.29
C ASP A 58 9.51 -8.06 -10.15
N ILE A 59 9.85 -8.70 -9.02
CA ILE A 59 9.44 -10.08 -8.71
C ILE A 59 7.91 -10.20 -8.70
N LEU A 60 7.24 -9.28 -8.02
CA LEU A 60 5.79 -9.29 -7.93
C LEU A 60 5.15 -9.13 -9.32
N TYR A 61 5.67 -8.21 -10.15
CA TYR A 61 5.24 -8.08 -11.54
C TYR A 61 5.42 -9.38 -12.32
N GLU A 62 6.61 -9.99 -12.28
CA GLU A 62 6.90 -11.22 -13.02
C GLU A 62 5.99 -12.38 -12.60
N CYS A 63 5.73 -12.51 -11.29
CA CYS A 63 4.82 -13.54 -10.79
C CYS A 63 3.38 -13.31 -11.24
N ILE A 64 2.90 -12.06 -11.27
CA ILE A 64 1.55 -11.76 -11.73
C ILE A 64 1.44 -11.96 -13.25
N ASP A 65 2.39 -11.44 -14.02
CA ASP A 65 2.43 -11.53 -15.49
C ASP A 65 2.49 -12.98 -16.00
N THR A 66 3.02 -13.90 -15.17
CA THR A 66 3.06 -15.33 -15.46
C THR A 66 1.66 -15.97 -15.47
N PHE A 67 0.75 -15.50 -14.61
CA PHE A 67 -0.57 -16.13 -14.41
C PHE A 67 -1.75 -15.25 -14.86
N TYR A 68 -1.54 -13.95 -15.00
CA TYR A 68 -2.55 -12.95 -15.37
C TYR A 68 -2.00 -12.01 -16.44
N GLU A 69 -2.80 -11.71 -17.46
CA GLU A 69 -2.46 -10.66 -18.42
C GLU A 69 -2.59 -9.29 -17.75
N VAL A 70 -1.48 -8.58 -17.63
CA VAL A 70 -1.38 -7.23 -17.03
C VAL A 70 -0.68 -6.29 -18.00
N ASP A 71 -1.08 -5.02 -18.01
CA ASP A 71 -0.57 -4.03 -18.98
C ASP A 71 0.81 -3.46 -18.59
N GLY A 72 1.40 -3.95 -17.50
CA GLY A 72 2.78 -3.66 -17.08
C GLY A 72 2.97 -3.66 -15.57
N LYS A 73 4.20 -3.38 -15.11
CA LYS A 73 4.59 -3.40 -13.69
C LYS A 73 3.66 -2.60 -12.79
N LEU A 74 3.34 -1.37 -13.14
CA LEU A 74 2.52 -0.50 -12.29
C LEU A 74 1.07 -0.98 -12.19
N ASP A 75 0.55 -1.54 -13.29
CA ASP A 75 -0.79 -2.12 -13.35
C ASP A 75 -0.88 -3.40 -12.51
N ALA A 76 0.13 -4.27 -12.62
CA ALA A 76 0.24 -5.47 -11.79
C ALA A 76 0.28 -5.14 -10.29
N LEU A 77 1.05 -4.12 -9.89
CA LEU A 77 1.14 -3.69 -8.49
C LEU A 77 -0.18 -3.09 -7.99
N LEU A 78 -0.87 -2.31 -8.83
CA LEU A 78 -2.17 -1.75 -8.50
C LEU A 78 -3.21 -2.86 -8.33
N THR A 79 -3.29 -3.77 -9.29
CA THR A 79 -4.20 -4.92 -9.26
C THR A 79 -3.90 -5.82 -8.07
N PHE A 80 -2.63 -6.08 -7.75
CA PHE A 80 -2.27 -6.80 -6.52
C PHE A 80 -2.72 -6.05 -5.26
N GLY A 81 -2.62 -4.73 -5.23
CA GLY A 81 -3.06 -3.93 -4.08
C GLY A 81 -4.57 -3.93 -3.87
N CYS A 82 -5.36 -4.02 -4.95
CA CYS A 82 -6.80 -3.77 -4.93
C CYS A 82 -7.68 -4.98 -5.28
N ASP A 83 -7.13 -6.05 -5.87
CA ASP A 83 -7.86 -7.30 -6.14
C ASP A 83 -7.53 -8.37 -5.10
N ASN A 84 -8.49 -8.59 -4.21
CA ASN A 84 -8.41 -9.61 -3.16
C ASN A 84 -8.29 -11.04 -3.70
N ASN A 85 -8.76 -11.32 -4.92
CA ASN A 85 -8.61 -12.65 -5.51
C ASN A 85 -7.16 -12.90 -5.89
N LEU A 86 -6.51 -11.89 -6.48
CA LEU A 86 -5.12 -11.95 -6.91
C LEU A 86 -4.17 -12.11 -5.71
N ARG A 87 -4.43 -11.40 -4.61
CA ARG A 87 -3.66 -11.54 -3.34
C ARG A 87 -3.79 -12.90 -2.67
N ARG A 88 -4.93 -13.58 -2.87
CA ARG A 88 -5.21 -14.89 -2.29
C ARG A 88 -4.90 -16.02 -3.26
N ASP A 89 -4.49 -15.69 -4.47
CA ASP A 89 -4.08 -16.67 -5.46
C ASP A 89 -2.83 -17.40 -4.96
N LYS A 90 -2.92 -18.73 -4.95
CA LYS A 90 -1.87 -19.57 -4.41
C LYS A 90 -0.65 -19.58 -5.33
N ASP A 91 -0.84 -19.54 -6.64
CA ASP A 91 0.24 -19.64 -7.60
C ASP A 91 1.10 -18.36 -7.58
N ILE A 92 0.46 -17.19 -7.43
CA ILE A 92 1.16 -15.92 -7.21
C ILE A 92 1.94 -15.96 -5.89
N LYS A 93 1.30 -16.42 -4.81
CA LYS A 93 1.93 -16.47 -3.50
C LYS A 93 3.16 -17.39 -3.49
N ASP A 94 3.01 -18.59 -4.03
CA ASP A 94 4.10 -19.57 -4.11
C ASP A 94 5.26 -19.04 -4.99
N CYS A 95 4.95 -18.35 -6.10
CA CYS A 95 5.96 -17.70 -6.95
C CYS A 95 6.73 -16.59 -6.22
N VAL A 96 6.03 -15.73 -5.48
CA VAL A 96 6.66 -14.64 -4.72
C VAL A 96 7.53 -15.21 -3.61
N GLU A 97 7.03 -16.21 -2.87
CA GLU A 97 7.81 -16.87 -1.81
C GLU A 97 9.10 -17.50 -2.35
N GLU A 98 9.04 -18.19 -3.50
CA GLU A 98 10.22 -18.80 -4.15
C GLU A 98 11.29 -17.75 -4.50
N LYS A 99 10.88 -16.58 -4.99
CA LYS A 99 11.80 -15.56 -5.49
C LYS A 99 12.30 -14.57 -4.44
N VAL A 100 11.51 -14.35 -3.39
CA VAL A 100 11.87 -13.40 -2.32
C VAL A 100 12.93 -13.98 -1.38
N GLU A 101 13.11 -15.31 -1.32
CA GLU A 101 14.17 -15.94 -0.51
C GLU A 101 15.57 -15.38 -0.82
N ASP A 102 15.81 -14.96 -2.06
CA ASP A 102 17.09 -14.41 -2.52
C ASP A 102 17.23 -12.88 -2.32
N LEU A 103 16.15 -12.17 -2.03
CA LEU A 103 16.10 -10.70 -2.03
C LEU A 103 16.69 -10.06 -0.76
N GLY A 104 16.87 -10.85 0.30
CA GLY A 104 17.20 -10.35 1.63
C GLY A 104 16.01 -9.66 2.32
N HIS A 105 16.19 -9.29 3.59
CA HIS A 105 15.15 -8.60 4.36
C HIS A 105 15.44 -7.10 4.38
N PRO A 106 14.43 -6.23 4.15
CA PRO A 106 14.61 -4.79 4.28
C PRO A 106 15.02 -4.44 5.71
N ASP A 107 15.97 -3.53 5.86
CA ASP A 107 16.36 -2.99 7.16
C ASP A 107 15.50 -1.78 7.56
N GLU A 108 15.73 -1.23 8.76
CA GLU A 108 14.98 -0.06 9.24
C GLU A 108 15.19 1.17 8.34
N GLN A 109 16.36 1.29 7.70
CA GLN A 109 16.68 2.40 6.82
C GLN A 109 15.93 2.27 5.49
N ASP A 110 15.80 1.06 4.96
CA ASP A 110 15.00 0.78 3.77
C ASP A 110 13.53 1.16 3.99
N ILE A 111 12.98 0.77 5.16
CA ILE A 111 11.61 1.09 5.54
C ILE A 111 11.44 2.61 5.70
N SER A 112 12.34 3.28 6.42
CA SER A 112 12.30 4.75 6.59
C SER A 112 12.37 5.48 5.25
N THR A 113 13.23 5.02 4.33
CA THR A 113 13.37 5.62 3.00
C THR A 113 12.10 5.42 2.18
N MET A 114 11.44 4.27 2.30
CA MET A 114 10.16 4.00 1.64
C MET A 114 9.06 4.92 2.17
N GLU A 115 8.97 5.11 3.48
CA GLU A 115 8.00 6.03 4.09
C GLU A 115 8.22 7.48 3.63
N GLU A 116 9.46 7.95 3.61
CA GLU A 116 9.82 9.28 3.10
C GLU A 116 9.45 9.44 1.61
N ALA A 117 9.72 8.41 0.81
CA ALA A 117 9.35 8.39 -0.61
C ALA A 117 7.82 8.47 -0.77
N ALA A 118 7.06 7.67 -0.02
CA ALA A 118 5.60 7.70 -0.07
C ALA A 118 5.05 9.08 0.34
N GLN A 119 5.53 9.66 1.45
CA GLN A 119 5.11 10.98 1.89
C GLN A 119 5.42 12.05 0.85
N TYR A 120 6.62 12.04 0.28
CA TYR A 120 6.98 12.95 -0.81
C TYR A 120 6.03 12.78 -2.00
N CYS A 121 5.73 11.54 -2.38
CA CYS A 121 4.94 11.25 -3.57
C CYS A 121 3.45 11.58 -3.42
N VAL A 122 2.94 11.70 -2.18
CA VAL A 122 1.59 12.21 -1.91
C VAL A 122 1.54 13.74 -1.92
N PHE A 123 2.51 14.40 -1.28
CA PHE A 123 2.39 15.84 -0.98
C PHE A 123 3.23 16.76 -1.86
N GLN A 124 4.26 16.24 -2.53
CA GLN A 124 5.32 17.03 -3.19
C GLN A 124 5.69 16.54 -4.61
N ALA A 125 4.95 15.56 -5.15
CA ALA A 125 5.17 14.96 -6.47
C ALA A 125 4.96 15.89 -7.66
#